data_AF-A0A2N3ABL9-F1
#
_entry.id   AF-A0A2N3ABL9-F1
#
_cell.length_a   1.000
_cell.length_b   1.000
_cell.length_c   1.000
_cell.angle_alpha   90.00
_cell.angle_beta   90.00
_cell.angle_gamma   90.00
#
_symmetry.space_group_name_H-M   'P 1'
#
loop_
_entity.id
_entity.type
_entity.pdbx_description
1 polymer ?
#
loop_
_entity_poly.entity_id
_entity_poly.type
_entity_poly.pdbx_seq_one_letter_code
_entity_poly.pdbx_strand_id
1 'polypeptide(L)'
;MKAKIQMGNDEFILYIRKTSNCNKSNDLLGREIWKWLRDKGAKKLFAEKPQPCFWETTGPSIDEKKLPQDATQFEFERAFLPELYDYLDELKT
;
A
#
# COMPACT_ATOMS: atom_id res chain seq x y z
N MET A 1 -16.38 18.95 5.92
CA MET A 1 -15.39 18.54 4.90
C MET A 1 -14.85 17.17 5.28
N LYS A 2 -14.78 16.23 4.35
CA LYS A 2 -14.09 14.97 4.61
C LYS A 2 -12.58 15.22 4.50
N ALA A 3 -11.85 14.94 5.57
CA ALA A 3 -10.40 15.11 5.57
C ALA A 3 -9.78 14.06 4.63
N LYS A 4 -9.08 14.51 3.59
CA LYS A 4 -8.27 13.64 2.75
C LYS A 4 -6.89 13.45 3.37
N ILE A 5 -6.28 12.32 3.07
CA ILE A 5 -4.90 12.01 3.45
C ILE A 5 -4.13 11.48 2.24
N GLN A 6 -2.81 11.57 2.33
CA GLN A 6 -1.89 10.97 1.38
C GLN A 6 -1.12 9.86 2.08
N MET A 7 -1.05 8.68 1.47
CA MET A 7 -0.29 7.53 1.95
C MET A 7 0.23 6.73 0.77
N GLY A 8 1.40 6.12 0.96
CA GLY A 8 1.97 5.21 0.00
C GLY A 8 1.38 3.81 0.09
N ASN A 9 1.57 3.06 -0.99
CA ASN A 9 1.28 1.64 -1.01
C ASN A 9 2.21 0.85 -0.07
N ASP A 10 3.38 1.41 0.23
CA ASP A 10 4.40 0.79 1.04
C ASP A 10 4.02 0.72 2.52
N GLU A 11 3.29 1.69 3.08
CA GLU A 11 2.77 1.59 4.45
C GLU A 11 1.79 0.42 4.60
N PHE A 12 0.96 0.16 3.59
CA PHE A 12 0.01 -0.95 3.60
C PHE A 12 0.69 -2.30 3.44
N ILE A 13 1.68 -2.39 2.54
CA ILE A 13 2.50 -3.59 2.40
C ILE A 13 3.28 -3.84 3.69
N LEU A 14 3.86 -2.82 4.32
CA LEU A 14 4.55 -2.93 5.60
C LEU A 14 3.64 -3.54 6.67
N TYR A 15 2.39 -3.09 6.76
CA TYR A 15 1.40 -3.67 7.68
C TYR A 15 1.20 -5.17 7.43
N ILE A 16 0.99 -5.58 6.18
CA ILE A 16 0.81 -7.00 5.81
C ILE A 16 2.06 -7.81 6.19
N ARG A 17 3.27 -7.32 5.87
CA ARG A 17 4.54 -8.02 6.17
C ARG A 17 4.83 -8.13 7.66
N LYS A 18 4.40 -7.17 8.48
CA LYS A 18 4.55 -7.20 9.94
C LYS A 18 3.58 -8.15 10.64
N THR A 19 2.41 -8.37 10.04
CA THR A 19 1.31 -9.10 10.69
C THR A 19 1.07 -10.50 10.11
N SER A 20 1.81 -10.89 9.06
CA SER A 20 1.66 -12.19 8.40
C SER A 20 2.93 -12.63 7.65
N ASN A 21 3.05 -13.93 7.40
CA ASN A 21 4.00 -14.50 6.42
C ASN A 21 3.34 -14.60 5.02
N CYS A 22 2.65 -13.55 4.58
CA CYS A 22 1.97 -13.54 3.29
C CYS A 22 2.96 -13.78 2.14
N ASN A 23 2.66 -14.75 1.28
CA ASN A 23 3.52 -15.14 0.15
C ASN A 23 3.26 -14.36 -1.14
N LYS A 24 2.26 -13.46 -1.15
CA LYS A 24 1.93 -12.61 -2.30
C LYS A 24 3.06 -11.61 -2.56
N SER A 25 3.31 -11.32 -3.84
CA SER A 25 4.29 -10.30 -4.24
C SER A 25 3.78 -8.87 -3.97
N ASN A 26 4.69 -7.92 -3.86
CA ASN A 26 4.37 -6.49 -3.68
C ASN A 26 3.52 -5.97 -4.85
N ASP A 27 3.78 -6.43 -6.07
CA ASP A 27 2.99 -6.10 -7.25
C ASP A 27 1.54 -6.57 -7.14
N LEU A 28 1.34 -7.81 -6.65
CA LEU A 28 0.01 -8.36 -6.45
C LEU A 28 -0.72 -7.60 -5.33
N LEU A 29 -0.05 -7.40 -4.19
CA LEU A 29 -0.62 -6.64 -3.06
C LEU A 29 -0.98 -5.22 -3.49
N GLY A 30 -0.07 -4.51 -4.15
CA GLY A 30 -0.31 -3.15 -4.64
C GLY A 30 -1.44 -3.06 -5.65
N ARG A 31 -1.59 -4.06 -6.52
CA ARG A 31 -2.72 -4.13 -7.45
C ARG A 31 -4.05 -4.28 -6.73
N GLU A 32 -4.15 -5.17 -5.76
CA GLU A 32 -5.39 -5.40 -5.00
C GLU A 32 -5.75 -4.20 -4.13
N ILE A 33 -4.77 -3.62 -3.43
CA ILE A 33 -4.94 -2.38 -2.64
C ILE A 33 -5.41 -1.22 -3.54
N TRP A 34 -4.78 -1.04 -4.71
CA TRP A 34 -5.19 0.01 -5.65
C TRP A 34 -6.63 -0.18 -6.14
N LYS A 35 -7.03 -1.40 -6.52
CA LYS A 35 -8.41 -1.66 -6.97
C LYS A 35 -9.41 -1.24 -5.89
N TRP A 36 -9.17 -1.67 -4.66
CA TRP A 36 -10.05 -1.35 -3.52
C TRP A 36 -10.14 0.16 -3.29
N LEU A 37 -8.99 0.86 -3.25
CA LEU A 37 -8.95 2.30 -3.05
C LEU A 37 -9.62 3.08 -4.19
N ARG A 38 -9.36 2.68 -5.44
CA ARG A 38 -9.95 3.28 -6.65
C ARG A 38 -11.47 3.18 -6.62
N ASP A 39 -12.00 2.02 -6.24
CA ASP A 39 -13.45 1.79 -6.21
C ASP A 39 -14.14 2.63 -5.12
N LYS A 40 -13.37 3.16 -4.14
CA LYS A 40 -13.80 4.17 -3.16
C LYS A 40 -13.46 5.62 -3.55
N GLY A 41 -13.02 5.86 -4.79
CA GLY A 41 -12.77 7.19 -5.31
C GLY A 41 -11.39 7.79 -4.94
N ALA A 42 -10.44 6.95 -4.53
CA ALA A 42 -9.05 7.38 -4.35
C ALA A 42 -8.40 7.82 -5.67
N LYS A 43 -7.34 8.61 -5.56
CA LYS A 43 -6.52 9.06 -6.69
C LYS A 43 -5.07 8.61 -6.51
N LYS A 44 -4.43 8.20 -7.60
CA LYS A 44 -2.97 8.12 -7.63
C LYS A 44 -2.38 9.53 -7.72
N LEU A 45 -1.29 9.76 -7.01
CA LEU A 45 -0.50 10.99 -7.06
C LEU A 45 0.67 10.83 -8.04
N PHE A 46 1.41 11.93 -8.28
CA PHE A 46 2.65 11.95 -9.07
C PHE A 46 2.52 11.39 -10.50
N ALA A 47 1.37 11.61 -11.16
CA ALA A 47 1.10 11.08 -12.50
C ALA A 47 1.36 9.56 -12.61
N GLU A 48 0.99 8.83 -11.56
CA GLU A 48 1.15 7.37 -11.43
C GLU A 48 2.60 6.88 -11.34
N LYS A 49 3.58 7.77 -11.21
CA LYS A 49 4.98 7.38 -11.00
C LYS A 49 5.18 6.94 -9.55
N PRO A 50 5.60 5.69 -9.29
CA PRO A 50 6.02 5.28 -7.96
C PRO A 50 7.10 6.22 -7.40
N GLN A 51 7.02 6.50 -6.11
CA GLN A 51 8.01 7.31 -5.40
C GLN A 51 8.91 6.38 -4.59
N PRO A 52 10.21 6.70 -4.43
CA PRO A 52 11.10 5.94 -3.57
C PRO A 52 10.52 5.84 -2.15
N CYS A 53 10.51 4.64 -1.59
CA CYS A 53 10.07 4.43 -0.23
C CYS A 53 11.14 4.90 0.78
N PHE A 54 10.72 5.28 1.99
CA PHE A 54 11.61 5.72 3.06
C PHE A 54 12.22 4.55 3.86
N TRP A 55 12.37 3.39 3.24
CA TRP A 55 13.13 2.27 3.78
C TRP A 55 14.61 2.41 3.37
N GLU A 56 15.46 1.47 3.77
CA GLU A 56 16.77 1.32 3.12
C GLU A 56 16.56 1.15 1.60
N THR A 57 17.42 1.73 0.76
CA THR A 57 17.27 1.68 -0.71
C THR A 57 17.82 0.40 -1.31
N THR A 58 18.68 -0.29 -0.57
CA THR A 58 19.23 -1.62 -0.87
C THR A 58 19.39 -2.37 0.44
N GLY A 59 19.11 -3.67 0.46
CA GLY A 59 19.27 -4.48 1.68
C GLY A 59 18.47 -5.77 1.66
N PRO A 60 18.74 -6.70 2.58
CA PRO A 60 18.06 -8.00 2.64
C PRO A 60 16.56 -7.89 2.95
N SER A 61 16.08 -6.71 3.36
CA SER A 61 14.68 -6.42 3.67
C SER A 61 13.85 -5.97 2.46
N ILE A 62 14.48 -5.80 1.29
CA ILE A 62 13.82 -5.38 0.04
C ILE A 62 13.84 -6.56 -0.92
N ASP A 63 12.65 -6.96 -1.37
CA ASP A 63 12.43 -8.02 -2.36
C ASP A 63 10.95 -8.01 -2.77
N GLU A 64 10.58 -8.74 -3.82
CA GLU A 64 9.20 -8.94 -4.28
C GLU A 64 8.27 -9.40 -3.17
N LYS A 65 8.77 -10.14 -2.17
CA LYS A 65 7.99 -10.67 -1.02
C LYS A 65 8.31 -10.01 0.31
N LYS A 66 9.05 -8.89 0.31
CA LYS A 66 9.41 -8.13 1.51
C LYS A 66 8.91 -6.69 1.39
N LEU A 67 9.76 -5.70 1.61
CA LEU A 67 9.41 -4.29 1.40
C LEU A 67 9.67 -3.87 -0.05
N PRO A 68 8.81 -3.03 -0.63
CA PRO A 68 9.05 -2.48 -1.97
C PRO A 68 10.11 -1.38 -1.93
N GLN A 69 10.85 -1.20 -3.03
CA GLN A 69 11.82 -0.10 -3.16
C GLN A 69 11.14 1.24 -3.47
N ASP A 70 10.08 1.18 -4.27
CA ASP A 70 9.24 2.29 -4.66
C ASP A 70 7.75 1.95 -4.47
N ALA A 71 6.92 2.98 -4.33
CA ALA A 71 5.50 2.80 -4.12
C ALA A 71 4.68 3.93 -4.73
N THR A 72 3.55 3.53 -5.30
CA THR A 72 2.53 4.50 -5.72
C THR A 72 1.96 5.19 -4.49
N GLN A 73 1.79 6.50 -4.59
CA GLN A 73 1.20 7.33 -3.55
C GLN A 73 -0.26 7.60 -3.88
N PHE A 74 -1.13 7.53 -2.88
CA PHE A 74 -2.57 7.67 -3.04
C PHE A 74 -3.09 8.86 -2.24
N GLU A 75 -4.13 9.52 -2.74
CA GLU A 75 -4.98 10.45 -1.97
C GLU A 75 -6.39 9.87 -1.83
N PHE A 76 -6.90 9.76 -0.61
CA PHE A 76 -8.24 9.24 -0.33
C PHE A 76 -8.84 9.83 0.96
N GLU A 77 -10.12 9.56 1.21
CA GLU A 77 -10.80 10.02 2.43
C GLU A 77 -10.30 9.26 3.66
N ARG A 78 -9.85 9.99 4.70
CA ARG A 78 -9.35 9.38 5.95
C ARG A 78 -10.33 8.42 6.61
N ALA A 79 -11.63 8.63 6.40
CA ALA A 79 -12.69 7.79 6.95
C ALA A 79 -12.63 6.33 6.47
N PHE A 80 -11.95 6.05 5.35
CA PHE A 80 -11.79 4.68 4.83
C PHE A 80 -10.69 3.88 5.54
N LEU A 81 -9.89 4.49 6.43
CA LEU A 81 -8.79 3.78 7.09
C LEU A 81 -9.26 2.50 7.82
N PRO A 82 -10.29 2.50 8.68
CA PRO A 82 -10.70 1.27 9.38
C PRO A 82 -11.04 0.14 8.40
N GLU A 83 -11.91 0.42 7.43
CA GLU A 83 -12.34 -0.56 6.43
C GLU A 83 -11.17 -1.02 5.52
N LEU A 84 -10.20 -0.14 5.26
CA LEU A 84 -8.99 -0.48 4.51
C LEU A 84 -8.17 -1.51 5.29
N TYR A 85 -7.97 -1.33 6.59
CA TYR A 85 -7.19 -2.28 7.39
C TYR A 85 -7.91 -3.63 7.55
N ASP A 86 -9.24 -3.65 7.62
CA ASP A 86 -10.02 -4.90 7.54
C ASP A 86 -9.74 -5.63 6.22
N TYR A 87 -9.73 -4.90 5.09
CA TYR A 87 -9.40 -5.48 3.78
C TYR A 87 -7.94 -5.97 3.68
N LEU A 88 -6.98 -5.26 4.30
CA LEU A 88 -5.59 -5.74 4.35
C LEU A 88 -5.47 -7.05 5.14
N ASP A 89 -6.31 -7.24 6.16
CA ASP A 89 -6.38 -8.49 6.93
C ASP A 89 -6.96 -9.65 6.11
N GLU A 90 -7.84 -9.39 5.15
CA GLU A 90 -8.29 -10.41 4.18
C GLU A 90 -7.20 -10.74 3.15
N LEU A 91 -6.45 -9.73 2.69
CA LEU A 91 -5.39 -9.89 1.70
C LEU A 91 -4.17 -10.66 2.23
N LYS A 92 -3.93 -10.66 3.54
CA LYS A 92 -2.75 -11.32 4.13
C LYS A 92 -2.91 -12.84 4.29
N THR A 93 -4.13 -13.36 4.20
CA THR A 93 -4.48 -14.79 4.16
C THR A 93 -4.10 -15.45 2.84
#